data_AF-A0A8J5X6G3-F1
#
_entry.id   AF-A0A8J5X6G3-F1
#
_cell.length_a   1.000
_cell.length_b   1.000
_cell.length_c   1.000
_cell.angle_alpha   90.00
_cell.angle_beta   90.00
_cell.angle_gamma   90.00
#
_symmetry.space_group_name_H-M   'P 1'
#
loop_
_entity.id
_entity.type
_entity.pdbx_description
1 polymer ?
#
loop_
_entity_poly.entity_id
_entity_poly.type
_entity_poly.pdbx_seq_one_letter_code
_entity_poly.pdbx_strand_id
1 'polypeptide(L)'
;MARFVIALALCAVPAVHTVVLGGARARLARSAMVRRLPRPVSPPLLVRASSTGPDELDAAADAALMVRLEAEVQALTGSGLDAVLNPMKLVNLERDLIKLRAELETLDASSAEASAVRAKIEDKERSAGFEKRTVMKGWLRALFRGQAYLSILISALVSYDALPGAGHLDIGVRVLGFWSWWLFTIPSLRSIKPLSPQEKGALNWAFLAVLFVSLAAPVATKEPSLIWWADAGAVGLCYAYFFTVGKEADPALVRADSDDEQSGAQRALKFALRAIDFGSGVERGQRSSEKTAIERQLEESIAAQARAKAAAAKDE
;
A
#
# COMPACT_ATOMS: atom_id res chain seq x y z
N MET A 1 20.62 38.47 5.97
CA MET A 1 20.18 37.24 5.28
C MET A 1 18.70 36.87 5.52
N ALA A 2 18.08 37.22 6.66
CA ALA A 2 16.66 36.94 6.94
C ALA A 2 15.63 37.57 5.97
N ARG A 3 15.98 38.69 5.30
CA ARG A 3 15.08 39.36 4.34
C ARG A 3 15.01 38.71 2.95
N PHE A 4 15.96 37.83 2.62
CA PHE A 4 16.01 37.20 1.29
C PHE A 4 15.17 35.92 1.22
N VAL A 5 14.96 35.24 2.35
CA VAL A 5 14.17 33.99 2.40
C VAL A 5 12.65 34.27 2.36
N ILE A 6 12.21 35.41 2.89
CA ILE A 6 10.80 35.82 2.86
C ILE A 6 10.34 36.19 1.44
N ALA A 7 11.25 36.70 0.59
CA ALA A 7 10.92 37.08 -0.78
C ALA A 7 10.64 35.86 -1.70
N LEU A 8 11.23 34.70 -1.42
CA LEU A 8 11.00 33.49 -2.24
C LEU A 8 9.70 32.75 -1.88
N ALA A 9 9.19 32.91 -0.65
CA ALA A 9 7.97 32.23 -0.20
C ALA A 9 6.67 32.90 -0.68
N LEU A 10 6.73 34.13 -1.21
CA LEU A 10 5.55 34.92 -1.59
C LEU A 10 5.20 34.86 -3.10
N CYS A 11 5.98 34.17 -3.94
CA CYS A 11 5.74 34.13 -5.40
C CYS A 11 5.06 32.87 -5.94
N ALA A 12 4.59 31.93 -5.09
CA ALA A 12 4.09 30.63 -5.56
C ALA A 12 2.72 30.23 -5.02
N VAL A 13 1.75 31.15 -4.96
CA VAL A 13 0.33 30.80 -4.72
C VAL A 13 -0.52 31.32 -5.88
N PRO A 14 -0.73 30.55 -6.96
CA PRO A 14 -1.83 30.83 -7.86
C PRO A 14 -3.14 30.45 -7.17
N ALA A 15 -4.05 31.43 -7.20
CA ALA A 15 -5.46 31.40 -6.85
C ALA A 15 -6.14 30.01 -6.93
N VAL A 16 -6.53 29.48 -5.77
CA VAL A 16 -7.62 28.50 -5.64
C VAL A 16 -8.77 29.19 -4.92
N HIS A 17 -9.35 30.19 -5.59
CA HIS A 17 -10.72 30.60 -5.37
C HIS A 17 -11.53 30.00 -6.51
N THR A 18 -12.53 29.19 -6.18
CA THR A 18 -13.86 29.01 -6.84
C THR A 18 -14.33 27.56 -6.65
N VAL A 19 -15.64 27.40 -6.45
CA VAL A 19 -16.40 26.15 -6.30
C VAL A 19 -16.53 25.61 -4.87
N VAL A 20 -17.13 26.42 -4.00
CA VAL A 20 -18.03 25.91 -2.96
C VAL A 20 -19.32 26.71 -3.10
N LEU A 21 -20.33 26.12 -3.77
CA LEU A 21 -21.77 26.39 -3.60
C LEU A 21 -22.52 25.66 -4.72
N GLY A 22 -23.18 24.55 -4.38
CA GLY A 22 -24.07 23.85 -5.31
C GLY A 22 -24.24 22.37 -4.94
N GLY A 23 -25.16 22.06 -4.04
CA GLY A 23 -25.43 20.67 -3.67
C GLY A 23 -26.47 20.49 -2.58
N ALA A 24 -27.63 21.13 -2.77
CA ALA A 24 -28.80 20.87 -1.95
C ALA A 24 -29.34 19.44 -2.18
N ARG A 25 -29.86 18.85 -1.09
CA ARG A 25 -30.90 17.81 -1.05
C ARG A 25 -30.60 16.44 -1.70
N ALA A 26 -30.40 15.43 -0.85
CA ALA A 26 -31.18 14.18 -0.89
C ALA A 26 -30.91 13.33 0.36
N ARG A 27 -31.61 13.62 1.46
CA ARG A 27 -31.91 12.61 2.49
C ARG A 27 -33.09 11.82 1.96
N LEU A 28 -32.86 10.62 1.48
CA LEU A 28 -33.90 9.60 1.35
C LEU A 28 -33.28 8.20 1.53
N ALA A 29 -33.86 7.50 2.50
CA ALA A 29 -33.90 6.07 2.75
C ALA A 29 -33.00 5.16 1.89
N ARG A 30 -32.16 4.36 2.55
CA ARG A 30 -31.77 3.03 2.04
C ARG A 30 -31.98 1.97 3.11
N SER A 31 -33.24 1.56 3.23
CA SER A 31 -33.56 0.19 3.63
C SER A 31 -33.08 -0.79 2.56
N ALA A 32 -32.53 -1.90 3.03
CA ALA A 32 -32.42 -3.21 2.41
C ALA A 32 -32.67 -3.31 0.89
N MET A 33 -31.59 -3.46 0.12
CA MET A 33 -31.61 -4.27 -1.11
C MET A 33 -30.19 -4.69 -1.46
N VAL A 34 -29.78 -5.89 -1.06
CA VAL A 34 -28.69 -6.63 -1.70
C VAL A 34 -29.20 -6.99 -3.09
N ARG A 35 -29.13 -6.03 -4.01
CA ARG A 35 -29.41 -6.25 -5.42
C ARG A 35 -28.29 -7.15 -5.93
N ARG A 36 -28.58 -8.44 -6.13
CA ARG A 36 -27.69 -9.33 -6.89
C ARG A 36 -27.43 -8.63 -8.21
N LEU A 37 -26.19 -8.20 -8.42
CA LEU A 37 -25.78 -7.54 -9.65
C LEU A 37 -25.96 -8.52 -10.81
N PRO A 38 -26.42 -8.06 -11.99
CA PRO A 38 -26.37 -8.88 -13.19
C PRO A 38 -24.91 -9.28 -13.45
N ARG A 39 -24.69 -10.58 -13.64
CA ARG A 39 -23.37 -11.11 -14.02
C ARG A 39 -22.99 -10.48 -15.37
N PRO A 40 -21.86 -9.76 -15.49
CA PRO A 40 -21.33 -9.46 -16.79
C PRO A 40 -20.99 -10.79 -17.46
N VAL A 41 -21.53 -10.99 -18.66
CA VAL A 41 -21.24 -12.13 -19.54
C VAL A 41 -19.74 -12.13 -19.80
N SER A 42 -19.05 -13.20 -19.42
CA SER A 42 -17.64 -13.40 -19.75
C SER A 42 -17.48 -13.35 -21.27
N PRO A 43 -16.76 -12.38 -21.85
CA PRO A 43 -16.31 -12.54 -23.22
C PRO A 43 -15.31 -13.72 -23.27
N PRO A 44 -15.34 -14.57 -24.29
CA PRO A 44 -14.34 -15.60 -24.45
C PRO A 44 -12.97 -14.93 -24.57
N LEU A 45 -12.04 -15.32 -23.70
CA LEU A 45 -10.62 -15.00 -23.79
C LEU A 45 -10.05 -15.67 -25.03
N LEU A 46 -10.29 -15.09 -26.20
CA LEU A 46 -9.61 -15.45 -27.44
C LEU A 46 -8.25 -14.75 -27.46
N VAL A 47 -7.32 -15.31 -26.68
CA VAL A 47 -5.89 -14.98 -26.80
C VAL A 47 -5.40 -15.63 -28.08
N ARG A 48 -5.15 -14.81 -29.11
CA ARG A 48 -4.54 -15.22 -30.37
C ARG A 48 -3.13 -15.73 -30.05
N ALA A 49 -2.88 -17.01 -30.30
CA ALA A 49 -1.58 -17.64 -30.13
C ALA A 49 -0.55 -17.02 -31.10
N SER A 50 0.18 -16.01 -30.61
CA SER A 50 1.51 -15.66 -31.12
C SER A 50 2.54 -16.28 -30.17
N SER A 51 3.70 -16.66 -30.72
CA SER A 51 4.76 -17.49 -30.13
C SER A 51 5.56 -16.84 -28.99
N THR A 52 4.87 -16.31 -27.98
CA THR A 52 5.48 -15.73 -26.77
C THR A 52 5.67 -16.79 -25.69
N GLY A 53 6.76 -16.69 -24.91
CA GLY A 53 7.10 -17.66 -23.87
C GLY A 53 6.05 -17.73 -22.74
N PRO A 54 6.08 -18.79 -21.89
CA PRO A 54 5.10 -18.97 -20.81
C PRO A 54 5.02 -17.74 -19.87
N ASP A 55 6.16 -17.11 -19.57
CA ASP A 55 6.21 -15.93 -18.69
C ASP A 55 5.59 -14.66 -19.31
N GLU A 56 5.64 -14.50 -20.65
CA GLU A 56 5.02 -13.37 -21.34
C GLU A 56 3.50 -13.53 -21.50
N LEU A 57 3.03 -14.77 -21.62
CA LEU A 57 1.60 -15.09 -21.65
C LEU A 57 0.94 -14.77 -20.31
N ASP A 58 1.61 -15.08 -19.19
CA ASP A 58 1.15 -14.76 -17.85
C ASP A 58 1.12 -13.23 -17.63
N ALA A 59 2.15 -12.51 -18.07
CA ALA A 59 2.20 -11.04 -17.99
C ALA A 59 1.09 -10.36 -18.82
N ALA A 60 0.80 -10.88 -20.01
CA ALA A 60 -0.28 -10.37 -20.86
C ALA A 60 -1.67 -10.64 -20.27
N ALA A 61 -1.88 -11.84 -19.70
CA ALA A 61 -3.11 -12.19 -18.99
C ALA A 61 -3.33 -11.29 -17.77
N ASP A 62 -2.27 -11.00 -17.03
CA ASP A 62 -2.30 -10.08 -15.89
C ASP A 62 -2.62 -8.65 -16.31
N ALA A 63 -2.04 -8.15 -17.40
CA ALA A 63 -2.35 -6.83 -17.94
C ALA A 63 -3.83 -6.71 -18.34
N ALA A 64 -4.37 -7.73 -19.01
CA ALA A 64 -5.80 -7.78 -19.36
C ALA A 64 -6.71 -7.81 -18.13
N LEU A 65 -6.31 -8.55 -17.09
CA LEU A 65 -7.02 -8.60 -15.81
C LEU A 65 -7.01 -7.24 -15.11
N MET A 66 -5.89 -6.52 -15.12
CA MET A 66 -5.77 -5.18 -14.53
C MET A 66 -6.71 -4.17 -15.20
N VAL A 67 -6.75 -4.17 -16.54
CA VAL A 67 -7.65 -3.29 -17.31
C VAL A 67 -9.11 -3.57 -16.99
N ARG A 68 -9.48 -4.85 -16.90
CA ARG A 68 -10.84 -5.26 -16.52
C ARG A 68 -11.18 -4.80 -15.10
N LEU A 69 -10.28 -5.04 -14.15
CA LEU A 69 -10.50 -4.65 -12.76
C LEU A 69 -10.60 -3.14 -12.58
N GLU A 70 -9.81 -2.38 -13.33
CA GLU A 70 -9.89 -0.94 -13.34
C GLU A 70 -11.25 -0.45 -13.81
N ALA A 71 -11.79 -0.99 -14.90
CA ALA A 71 -13.13 -0.67 -15.37
C ALA A 71 -14.22 -1.04 -14.33
N GLU A 72 -14.11 -2.20 -13.69
CA GLU A 72 -15.06 -2.64 -12.66
C GLU A 72 -15.00 -1.75 -11.39
N VAL A 73 -13.80 -1.41 -10.91
CA VAL A 73 -13.61 -0.54 -9.74
C VAL A 73 -14.10 0.89 -10.04
N GLN A 74 -13.79 1.39 -11.23
CA GLN A 74 -14.24 2.71 -11.68
C GLN A 74 -15.76 2.79 -11.78
N ALA A 75 -16.41 1.76 -12.31
CA ALA A 75 -17.87 1.70 -12.36
C ALA A 75 -18.52 1.66 -10.96
N LEU A 76 -17.88 0.99 -9.99
CA LEU A 76 -18.43 0.86 -8.63
C LEU A 76 -18.17 2.06 -7.73
N THR A 77 -17.01 2.71 -7.86
CA THR A 77 -16.52 3.69 -6.90
C THR A 77 -16.33 5.09 -7.48
N GLY A 78 -16.34 5.21 -8.81
CA GLY A 78 -15.98 6.44 -9.53
C GLY A 78 -14.49 6.79 -9.42
N SER A 79 -13.66 5.89 -8.90
CA SER A 79 -12.20 6.06 -8.74
C SER A 79 -11.46 4.90 -9.42
N GLY A 80 -10.21 5.11 -9.84
CA GLY A 80 -9.41 4.09 -10.50
C GLY A 80 -8.94 2.95 -9.58
N LEU A 81 -8.28 1.94 -10.15
CA LEU A 81 -7.71 0.83 -9.39
C LEU A 81 -6.63 1.29 -8.40
N ASP A 82 -5.94 2.40 -8.70
CA ASP A 82 -5.02 3.12 -7.82
C ASP A 82 -5.70 3.67 -6.56
N ALA A 83 -7.03 3.80 -6.57
CA ALA A 83 -7.79 4.25 -5.43
C ALA A 83 -7.94 3.17 -4.35
N VAL A 84 -7.85 1.90 -4.76
CA VAL A 84 -8.08 0.74 -3.89
C VAL A 84 -7.02 0.69 -2.79
N LEU A 85 -7.45 0.42 -1.57
CA LEU A 85 -6.56 0.36 -0.41
C LEU A 85 -5.54 -0.78 -0.49
N ASN A 86 -5.92 -1.89 -1.13
CA ASN A 86 -5.04 -3.04 -1.36
C ASN A 86 -5.25 -3.62 -2.78
N PRO A 87 -4.64 -3.01 -3.82
CA PRO A 87 -4.83 -3.46 -5.19
C PRO A 87 -4.23 -4.84 -5.44
N MET A 88 -3.10 -5.17 -4.80
CA MET A 88 -2.45 -6.48 -4.96
C MET A 88 -3.30 -7.63 -4.43
N LYS A 89 -3.96 -7.43 -3.28
CA LYS A 89 -4.88 -8.43 -2.74
C LYS A 89 -6.09 -8.62 -3.65
N LEU A 90 -6.62 -7.55 -4.22
CA LEU A 90 -7.73 -7.63 -5.16
C LEU A 90 -7.34 -8.45 -6.40
N VAL A 91 -6.17 -8.17 -6.98
CA VAL A 91 -5.64 -8.94 -8.13
C VAL A 91 -5.48 -10.42 -7.79
N ASN A 92 -4.92 -10.74 -6.62
CA ASN A 92 -4.75 -12.12 -6.19
C ASN A 92 -6.10 -12.84 -5.97
N LEU A 93 -7.08 -12.17 -5.38
CA LEU A 93 -8.44 -12.74 -5.22
C LEU A 93 -9.08 -13.06 -6.58
N GLU A 94 -8.86 -12.22 -7.58
CA GLU A 94 -9.42 -12.41 -8.92
C GLU A 94 -8.70 -13.50 -9.70
N ARG A 95 -7.37 -13.61 -9.57
CA ARG A 95 -6.61 -14.76 -10.09
C ARG A 95 -7.10 -16.07 -9.48
N ASP A 96 -7.33 -16.08 -8.17
CA ASP A 96 -7.84 -17.25 -7.48
C ASP A 96 -9.27 -17.61 -7.91
N LEU A 97 -10.12 -16.62 -8.17
CA LEU A 97 -11.46 -16.85 -8.71
C LEU A 97 -11.41 -17.46 -10.11
N ILE A 98 -10.49 -17.03 -10.97
CA ILE A 98 -10.28 -17.64 -12.29
C ILE A 98 -9.87 -19.11 -12.14
N LYS A 99 -8.90 -19.41 -11.26
CA LYS A 99 -8.46 -20.78 -11.00
C LYS A 99 -9.58 -21.68 -10.48
N LEU A 100 -10.32 -21.22 -9.47
CA LEU A 100 -11.43 -21.99 -8.89
C LEU A 100 -12.58 -22.21 -9.89
N ARG A 101 -12.84 -21.25 -10.78
CA ARG A 101 -13.85 -21.40 -11.84
C ARG A 101 -13.40 -22.42 -12.89
N ALA A 102 -12.13 -22.42 -13.28
CA ALA A 102 -11.59 -23.43 -14.18
C ALA A 102 -11.64 -24.84 -13.54
N GLU A 103 -11.31 -24.96 -12.26
CA GLU A 103 -11.45 -26.22 -11.50
C GLU A 103 -12.92 -26.71 -11.49
N LEU A 104 -13.86 -25.79 -11.29
CA LEU A 104 -15.30 -26.10 -11.32
C LEU A 104 -15.76 -26.66 -12.68
N GLU A 105 -15.20 -26.19 -13.80
CA GLU A 105 -15.55 -26.67 -15.15
C GLU A 105 -15.10 -28.12 -15.38
N THR A 106 -14.04 -28.55 -14.69
CA THR A 106 -13.52 -29.93 -14.79
C THR A 106 -14.23 -30.93 -13.86
N LEU A 107 -14.92 -30.44 -12.83
CA LEU A 107 -15.60 -31.26 -11.84
C LEU A 107 -17.05 -31.54 -12.24
N ASP A 108 -17.52 -32.76 -11.92
CA ASP A 108 -18.92 -33.10 -12.09
C ASP A 108 -19.81 -32.23 -11.21
N ALA A 109 -20.85 -31.65 -11.82
CA ALA A 109 -21.70 -30.63 -11.18
C ALA A 109 -22.41 -31.08 -9.90
N SER A 110 -22.55 -32.39 -9.69
CA SER A 110 -23.21 -33.03 -8.53
C SER A 110 -22.22 -33.58 -7.50
N SER A 111 -20.91 -33.47 -7.73
CA SER A 111 -19.89 -33.95 -6.78
C SER A 111 -19.86 -33.09 -5.52
N ALA A 112 -19.53 -33.70 -4.38
CA ALA A 112 -19.29 -32.97 -3.13
C ALA A 112 -18.15 -31.95 -3.30
N GLU A 113 -17.14 -32.28 -4.10
CA GLU A 113 -16.02 -31.41 -4.45
C GLU A 113 -16.48 -30.15 -5.20
N ALA A 114 -17.36 -30.28 -6.20
CA ALA A 114 -17.94 -29.12 -6.89
C ALA A 114 -18.72 -28.21 -5.94
N SER A 115 -19.43 -28.77 -4.95
CA SER A 115 -20.14 -27.96 -3.93
C SER A 115 -19.17 -27.18 -3.04
N ALA A 116 -18.03 -27.78 -2.67
CA ALA A 116 -17.00 -27.11 -1.87
C ALA A 116 -16.29 -26.00 -2.66
N VAL A 117 -16.01 -26.22 -3.95
CA VAL A 117 -15.43 -25.20 -4.84
C VAL A 117 -16.39 -24.02 -5.02
N ARG A 118 -17.70 -24.26 -5.19
CA ARG A 118 -18.72 -23.19 -5.25
C ARG A 118 -18.74 -22.34 -3.98
N ALA A 119 -18.66 -22.95 -2.81
CA ALA A 119 -18.60 -22.23 -1.54
C ALA A 119 -17.34 -21.33 -1.47
N LYS A 120 -16.17 -21.85 -1.85
CA LYS A 120 -14.93 -21.07 -1.92
C LYS A 120 -15.02 -19.89 -2.90
N ILE A 121 -15.67 -20.09 -4.06
CA ILE A 121 -15.92 -19.01 -5.04
C ILE A 121 -16.78 -17.93 -4.40
N GLU A 122 -17.87 -18.28 -3.73
CA GLU A 122 -18.75 -17.30 -3.07
C GLU A 122 -18.01 -16.48 -2.00
N ASP A 123 -17.19 -17.13 -1.18
CA ASP A 123 -16.38 -16.46 -0.16
C ASP A 123 -15.35 -15.50 -0.76
N LYS A 124 -14.67 -15.91 -1.84
CA LYS A 124 -13.70 -15.06 -2.54
C LYS A 124 -14.37 -13.93 -3.31
N GLU A 125 -15.53 -14.15 -3.93
CA GLU A 125 -16.33 -13.11 -4.59
C GLU A 125 -16.79 -12.05 -3.58
N ARG A 126 -17.23 -12.48 -2.40
CA ARG A 126 -17.61 -11.57 -1.31
C ARG A 126 -16.43 -10.72 -0.85
N SER A 127 -15.26 -11.35 -0.70
CA SER A 127 -14.01 -10.68 -0.32
C SER A 127 -13.55 -9.69 -1.39
N ALA A 128 -13.55 -10.09 -2.67
CA ALA A 128 -13.20 -9.23 -3.80
C ALA A 128 -14.17 -8.04 -3.90
N GLY A 129 -15.47 -8.28 -3.71
CA GLY A 129 -16.48 -7.22 -3.69
C GLY A 129 -16.33 -6.24 -2.51
N PHE A 130 -15.76 -6.67 -1.38
CA PHE A 130 -15.38 -5.76 -0.30
C PHE A 130 -14.16 -4.93 -0.72
N GLU A 131 -13.11 -5.57 -1.23
CA GLU A 131 -11.86 -4.88 -1.61
C GLU A 131 -12.06 -3.88 -2.77
N LYS A 132 -12.94 -4.17 -3.73
CA LYS A 132 -13.31 -3.22 -4.81
C LYS A 132 -13.91 -1.92 -4.27
N ARG A 133 -14.53 -1.95 -3.09
CA ARG A 133 -15.23 -0.79 -2.48
C ARG A 133 -14.40 -0.08 -1.41
N THR A 134 -13.32 -0.70 -0.93
CA THR A 134 -12.38 -0.10 0.02
C THR A 134 -11.39 0.81 -0.72
N VAL A 135 -11.90 1.93 -1.24
CA VAL A 135 -11.09 2.95 -1.91
C VAL A 135 -10.80 4.13 -0.98
N MET A 136 -9.59 4.68 -1.10
CA MET A 136 -9.28 5.96 -0.47
C MET A 136 -9.63 7.11 -1.42
N LYS A 137 -10.59 7.93 -0.99
CA LYS A 137 -11.11 9.04 -1.81
C LYS A 137 -10.01 10.06 -2.11
N GLY A 138 -9.97 10.57 -3.34
CA GLY A 138 -8.97 11.54 -3.80
C GLY A 138 -8.91 12.82 -2.95
N TRP A 139 -10.06 13.37 -2.56
CA TRP A 139 -10.11 14.56 -1.70
C TRP A 139 -9.49 14.32 -0.31
N LEU A 140 -9.63 13.11 0.24
CA LEU A 140 -9.05 12.74 1.53
C LEU A 140 -7.52 12.63 1.42
N ARG A 141 -7.00 12.13 0.29
CA ARG A 141 -5.55 12.14 0.00
C ARG A 141 -5.02 13.57 -0.09
N ALA A 142 -5.76 14.45 -0.75
CA ALA A 142 -5.41 15.87 -0.87
C ALA A 142 -5.37 16.56 0.50
N LEU A 143 -6.31 16.24 1.39
CA LEU A 143 -6.33 16.75 2.77
C LEU A 143 -5.06 16.37 3.53
N PHE A 144 -4.64 15.10 3.49
CA PHE A 144 -3.42 14.65 4.18
C PHE A 144 -2.15 15.28 3.61
N ARG A 145 -2.05 15.45 2.29
CA ARG A 145 -0.94 16.20 1.68
C ARG A 145 -0.96 17.67 2.08
N GLY A 146 -2.13 18.29 2.07
CA GLY A 146 -2.31 19.67 2.52
C GLY A 146 -1.88 19.85 3.98
N GLN A 147 -2.27 18.94 4.86
CA GLN A 147 -1.84 18.91 6.26
C GLN A 147 -0.32 18.78 6.38
N ALA A 148 0.31 17.88 5.60
CA ALA A 148 1.75 17.72 5.61
C ALA A 148 2.48 19.00 5.19
N TYR A 149 2.11 19.60 4.05
CA TYR A 149 2.76 20.83 3.57
C TYR A 149 2.49 22.03 4.47
N LEU A 150 1.28 22.15 5.00
CA LEU A 150 0.94 23.18 5.97
C LEU A 150 1.75 23.01 7.25
N SER A 151 1.95 21.77 7.73
CA SER A 151 2.77 21.49 8.91
C SER A 151 4.23 21.90 8.68
N ILE A 152 4.81 21.61 7.50
CA ILE A 152 6.18 22.01 7.13
C ILE A 152 6.31 23.54 7.13
N LEU A 153 5.34 24.25 6.57
CA LEU A 153 5.37 25.71 6.50
C LEU A 153 5.27 26.35 7.90
N ILE A 154 4.26 25.95 8.68
CA ILE A 154 4.06 26.47 10.03
C ILE A 154 5.27 26.16 10.90
N SER A 155 5.83 24.96 10.76
CA SER A 155 6.97 24.55 11.55
C SER A 155 8.26 25.28 11.22
N ALA A 156 8.48 25.59 9.94
CA ALA A 156 9.57 26.46 9.54
C ALA A 156 9.39 27.85 10.18
N LEU A 157 8.22 28.46 10.05
CA LEU A 157 7.94 29.79 10.65
C LEU A 157 8.18 29.80 12.17
N VAL A 158 7.74 28.75 12.86
CA VAL A 158 7.97 28.58 14.31
C VAL A 158 9.46 28.42 14.63
N SER A 159 10.18 27.58 13.87
CA SER A 159 11.62 27.34 14.09
C SER A 159 12.48 28.60 13.87
N TYR A 160 12.05 29.46 12.93
CA TYR A 160 12.72 30.71 12.56
C TYR A 160 12.31 31.93 13.41
N ASP A 161 11.44 31.76 14.41
CA ASP A 161 10.87 32.89 15.15
C ASP A 161 10.21 33.94 14.21
N ALA A 162 9.55 33.46 13.17
CA ALA A 162 9.02 34.27 12.07
C ALA A 162 7.49 34.21 12.00
N LEU A 163 6.82 33.79 13.08
CA LEU A 163 5.36 33.67 13.10
C LEU A 163 4.74 35.08 13.13
N PRO A 164 3.90 35.44 12.14
CA PRO A 164 3.36 36.79 12.04
C PRO A 164 2.48 37.12 13.26
N GLY A 165 2.73 38.27 13.87
CA GLY A 165 1.97 38.76 15.03
C GLY A 165 2.38 38.18 16.39
N ALA A 166 3.32 37.23 16.43
CA ALA A 166 3.70 36.54 17.67
C ALA A 166 4.88 37.16 18.44
N GLY A 167 5.51 38.23 17.93
CA GLY A 167 6.70 38.81 18.56
C GLY A 167 7.85 37.81 18.60
N HIS A 168 8.50 37.67 19.76
CA HIS A 168 9.50 36.63 20.01
C HIS A 168 8.86 35.40 20.63
N LEU A 169 9.04 34.25 19.99
CA LEU A 169 8.63 32.95 20.47
C LEU A 169 9.62 32.41 21.49
N ASP A 170 9.07 31.88 22.59
CA ASP A 170 9.86 31.15 23.57
C ASP A 170 10.56 29.94 22.92
N ILE A 171 11.72 29.57 23.47
CA ILE A 171 12.52 28.45 22.96
C ILE A 171 11.72 27.14 22.95
N GLY A 172 10.85 26.90 23.93
CA GLY A 172 10.00 25.71 23.97
C GLY A 172 9.05 25.63 22.78
N VAL A 173 8.48 26.76 22.36
CA VAL A 173 7.62 26.84 21.16
C VAL A 173 8.45 26.63 19.89
N ARG A 174 9.64 27.23 19.81
CA ARG A 174 10.54 27.05 18.66
C ARG A 174 11.01 25.59 18.50
N VAL A 175 11.21 24.88 19.61
CA VAL A 175 11.54 23.44 19.64
C VAL A 175 10.43 22.61 19.02
N LEU A 176 9.15 22.96 19.26
CA LEU A 176 8.02 22.29 18.59
C LEU A 176 8.07 22.42 17.06
N GLY A 177 8.75 23.46 16.55
CA GLY A 177 9.02 23.63 15.13
C GLY A 177 9.71 22.41 14.52
N PHE A 178 10.92 22.06 14.95
CA PHE A 178 11.60 20.91 14.36
C PHE A 178 10.93 19.57 14.73
N TRP A 179 10.40 19.42 15.96
CA TRP A 179 9.65 18.23 16.36
C TRP A 179 8.41 17.94 15.52
N SER A 180 7.85 18.96 14.87
CA SER A 180 6.69 18.79 13.99
C SER A 180 6.94 17.86 12.80
N TRP A 181 8.20 17.71 12.35
CA TRP A 181 8.54 16.78 11.27
C TRP A 181 8.14 15.36 11.65
N TRP A 182 8.51 14.96 12.86
CA TRP A 182 8.20 13.65 13.41
C TRP A 182 6.74 13.51 13.84
N LEU A 183 6.17 14.54 14.48
CA LEU A 183 4.82 14.49 15.05
C LEU A 183 3.71 14.64 14.02
N PHE A 184 3.91 15.47 13.00
CA PHE A 184 2.84 15.86 12.08
C PHE A 184 3.18 15.58 10.63
N THR A 185 4.36 15.99 10.14
CA THR A 185 4.68 15.87 8.72
C THR A 185 4.75 14.41 8.26
N ILE A 186 5.61 13.60 8.89
CA ILE A 186 5.79 12.19 8.50
C ILE A 186 4.51 11.37 8.70
N PRO A 187 3.78 11.45 9.84
CA PRO A 187 2.52 10.74 10.01
C PRO A 187 1.44 11.14 8.98
N SER A 188 1.40 12.42 8.58
CA SER A 188 0.45 12.90 7.56
C SER A 188 0.79 12.37 6.17
N LEU A 189 2.08 12.27 5.82
CA LEU A 189 2.48 11.64 4.56
C LEU A 189 2.22 10.13 4.58
N ARG A 190 2.47 9.48 5.72
CA ARG A 190 2.24 8.04 5.92
C ARG A 190 0.76 7.64 5.90
N SER A 191 -0.17 8.56 6.16
CA SER A 191 -1.61 8.28 6.13
C SER A 191 -2.19 8.27 4.72
N ILE A 192 -1.47 8.79 3.72
CA ILE A 192 -1.82 8.67 2.30
C ILE A 192 -1.83 7.16 1.94
N LYS A 193 -2.70 6.71 1.04
CA LYS A 193 -2.85 5.30 0.61
C LYS A 193 -3.49 5.24 -0.78
N PRO A 194 -3.04 4.33 -1.66
CA PRO A 194 -1.87 3.48 -1.51
C PRO A 194 -0.59 4.32 -1.65
N LEU A 195 0.48 3.91 -0.97
CA LEU A 195 1.83 4.42 -1.21
C LEU A 195 2.53 3.51 -2.20
N SER A 196 3.43 4.07 -3.00
CA SER A 196 4.41 3.26 -3.71
C SER A 196 5.30 2.51 -2.69
N PRO A 197 5.79 1.30 -3.01
CA PRO A 197 6.70 0.57 -2.13
C PRO A 197 7.94 1.40 -1.71
N GLN A 198 8.45 2.22 -2.63
CA GLN A 198 9.60 3.10 -2.42
C GLN A 198 9.28 4.22 -1.42
N GLU A 199 8.15 4.93 -1.63
CA GLU A 199 7.72 6.00 -0.73
C GLU A 199 7.41 5.48 0.67
N LYS A 200 6.81 4.28 0.77
CA LYS A 200 6.58 3.61 2.05
C LYS A 200 7.90 3.32 2.78
N GLY A 201 8.88 2.77 2.07
CA GLY A 201 10.22 2.51 2.60
C GLY A 201 10.90 3.79 3.09
N ALA A 202 10.85 4.85 2.26
CA ALA A 202 11.40 6.16 2.59
C ALA A 202 10.78 6.73 3.86
N LEU A 203 9.45 6.72 3.99
CA LEU A 203 8.74 7.29 5.14
C LEU A 203 8.95 6.48 6.43
N ASN A 204 9.08 5.16 6.36
CA ASN A 204 9.40 4.32 7.53
C ASN A 204 10.81 4.63 8.06
N TRP A 205 11.80 4.78 7.18
CA TRP A 205 13.15 5.16 7.58
C TRP A 205 13.24 6.61 8.04
N ALA A 206 12.55 7.53 7.35
CA ALA A 206 12.48 8.92 7.73
C ALA A 206 11.89 9.09 9.14
N PHE A 207 10.89 8.29 9.51
CA PHE A 207 10.31 8.32 10.85
C PHE A 207 11.34 8.06 11.96
N LEU A 208 12.28 7.15 11.73
CA LEU A 208 13.36 6.83 12.68
C LEU A 208 14.52 7.82 12.57
N ALA A 209 14.92 8.15 11.34
CA ALA A 209 16.02 9.06 11.08
C ALA A 209 15.75 10.44 11.67
N VAL A 210 14.56 11.00 11.47
CA VAL A 210 14.17 12.28 12.06
C VAL A 210 14.13 12.19 13.59
N LEU A 211 13.61 11.12 14.17
CA LEU A 211 13.62 10.96 15.63
C LEU A 211 15.05 10.97 16.19
N PHE A 212 15.96 10.25 15.54
CA PHE A 212 17.36 10.20 15.93
C PHE A 212 18.05 11.56 15.76
N VAL A 213 17.84 12.23 14.63
CA VAL A 213 18.39 13.56 14.35
C VAL A 213 17.86 14.58 15.36
N SER A 214 16.55 14.63 15.58
CA SER A 214 15.91 15.52 16.56
C SER A 214 16.41 15.31 18.00
N LEU A 215 16.80 14.08 18.37
CA LEU A 215 17.33 13.77 19.70
C LEU A 215 18.83 14.09 19.84
N ALA A 216 19.62 13.84 18.78
CA ALA A 216 21.06 14.03 18.79
C ALA A 216 21.50 15.47 18.45
N ALA A 217 20.75 16.17 17.59
CA ALA A 217 21.11 17.49 17.09
C ALA A 217 21.30 18.56 18.19
N PRO A 218 20.51 18.59 19.29
CA PRO A 218 20.72 19.54 20.40
C PRO A 218 22.12 19.49 21.04
N VAL A 219 22.83 18.37 20.90
CA VAL A 219 24.22 18.23 21.38
C VAL A 219 25.19 19.05 20.53
N ALA A 220 24.94 19.13 19.21
CA ALA A 220 25.78 19.84 18.27
C ALA A 220 25.37 21.30 18.08
N THR A 221 24.06 21.59 18.06
CA THR A 221 23.53 22.94 17.84
C THR A 221 22.32 23.20 18.72
N LYS A 222 22.26 24.39 19.31
CA LYS A 222 21.09 24.84 20.10
C LYS A 222 20.09 25.64 19.25
N GLU A 223 20.38 25.85 17.97
CA GLU A 223 19.54 26.64 17.05
C GLU A 223 18.43 25.78 16.42
N PRO A 224 17.14 26.01 16.75
CA PRO A 224 16.03 25.20 16.24
C PRO A 224 15.93 25.19 14.72
N SER A 225 16.27 26.30 14.05
CA SER A 225 16.21 26.38 12.59
C SER A 225 17.23 25.48 11.90
N LEU A 226 18.41 25.28 12.49
CA LEU A 226 19.42 24.35 11.97
C LEU A 226 18.97 22.89 12.15
N ILE A 227 18.37 22.57 13.31
CA ILE A 227 17.81 21.24 13.56
C ILE A 227 16.68 20.94 12.57
N TRP A 228 15.81 21.91 12.31
CA TRP A 228 14.73 21.77 11.33
C TRP A 228 15.25 21.41 9.93
N TRP A 229 16.35 22.02 9.48
CA TRP A 229 16.98 21.65 8.20
C TRP A 229 17.68 20.29 8.24
N ALA A 230 18.22 19.89 9.40
CA ALA A 230 18.77 18.55 9.56
C ALA A 230 17.66 17.49 9.45
N ASP A 231 16.49 17.72 10.04
CA ASP A 231 15.32 16.83 9.91
C ASP A 231 14.80 16.81 8.46
N ALA A 232 14.67 17.98 7.83
CA ALA A 232 14.27 18.08 6.42
C ALA A 232 15.27 17.34 5.50
N GLY A 233 16.56 17.49 5.78
CA GLY A 233 17.64 16.78 5.09
C GLY A 233 17.57 15.28 5.30
N ALA A 234 17.29 14.81 6.52
CA ALA A 234 17.11 13.39 6.81
C ALA A 234 15.94 12.79 6.02
N VAL A 235 14.79 13.49 5.95
CA VAL A 235 13.67 13.07 5.10
C VAL A 235 14.08 13.04 3.64
N GLY A 236 14.72 14.12 3.15
CA GLY A 236 15.19 14.22 1.76
C GLY A 236 16.16 13.11 1.37
N LEU A 237 17.11 12.76 2.25
CA LEU A 237 18.06 11.66 2.05
C LEU A 237 17.35 10.31 2.02
N CYS A 238 16.35 10.08 2.89
CA CYS A 238 15.56 8.85 2.85
C CYS A 238 14.82 8.73 1.52
N TYR A 239 14.18 9.80 1.04
CA TYR A 239 13.52 9.81 -0.26
C TYR A 239 14.52 9.59 -1.40
N ALA A 240 15.64 10.32 -1.40
CA ALA A 240 16.67 10.16 -2.41
C ALA A 240 17.17 8.71 -2.48
N TYR A 241 17.47 8.09 -1.33
CA TYR A 241 17.93 6.71 -1.27
C TYR A 241 16.93 5.72 -1.87
N PHE A 242 15.66 5.78 -1.45
CA PHE A 242 14.64 4.83 -1.92
C PHE A 242 14.23 5.02 -3.40
N PHE A 243 14.35 6.24 -3.94
CA PHE A 243 14.03 6.51 -5.34
C PHE A 243 15.23 6.33 -6.30
N THR A 244 16.47 6.37 -5.81
CA THR A 244 17.68 6.18 -6.62
C THR A 244 18.26 4.77 -6.52
N VAL A 245 18.52 4.31 -5.29
CA VAL A 245 19.13 3.00 -4.99
C VAL A 245 18.05 1.93 -4.82
N GLY A 246 16.89 2.30 -4.29
CA GLY A 246 15.77 1.39 -4.00
C GLY A 246 15.08 0.76 -5.22
N LYS A 247 15.52 1.03 -6.46
CA LYS A 247 15.08 0.30 -7.66
C LYS A 247 15.68 -1.12 -7.74
N GLU A 248 16.85 -1.33 -7.15
CA GLU A 248 17.55 -2.63 -7.09
C GLU A 248 17.51 -3.26 -5.71
N ALA A 249 16.96 -2.56 -4.72
CA ALA A 249 16.60 -3.16 -3.44
C ALA A 249 15.37 -4.06 -3.67
N ASP A 250 15.64 -5.21 -4.29
CA ASP A 250 14.86 -6.40 -4.09
C ASP A 250 14.47 -6.45 -2.60
N PRO A 251 13.18 -6.62 -2.24
CA PRO A 251 12.81 -6.86 -0.86
C PRO A 251 13.59 -8.04 -0.24
N ALA A 252 14.36 -8.81 -1.03
CA ALA A 252 15.46 -9.68 -0.61
C ALA A 252 16.57 -9.04 0.23
N LEU A 253 16.90 -7.74 0.15
CA LEU A 253 17.91 -7.15 1.04
C LEU A 253 17.40 -6.95 2.49
N VAL A 254 16.09 -7.10 2.71
CA VAL A 254 15.49 -7.29 4.06
C VAL A 254 15.06 -8.75 4.28
N ARG A 255 15.03 -9.57 3.22
CA ARG A 255 14.84 -11.03 3.26
C ARG A 255 16.14 -11.75 2.84
N ALA A 256 17.25 -11.41 3.48
CA ALA A 256 18.44 -12.26 3.37
C ALA A 256 18.05 -13.62 4.01
N ASP A 257 17.80 -14.58 3.12
CA ASP A 257 17.74 -16.02 3.35
C ASP A 257 19.07 -16.49 3.96
N SER A 258 18.98 -17.26 5.04
CA SER A 258 19.44 -18.66 5.09
C SER A 258 19.35 -19.18 6.52
N ASP A 259 18.96 -20.45 6.64
CA ASP A 259 18.70 -21.21 7.86
C ASP A 259 19.97 -21.50 8.69
N ASP A 260 20.71 -20.49 9.14
CA ASP A 260 21.84 -20.69 10.04
C ASP A 260 21.72 -19.85 11.32
N GLU A 261 21.52 -20.56 12.44
CA GLU A 261 21.85 -20.23 13.83
C GLU A 261 21.94 -18.73 14.22
N GLN A 262 20.84 -17.96 14.05
CA GLN A 262 20.83 -16.54 14.42
C GLN A 262 20.72 -16.31 15.94
N SER A 263 21.73 -15.63 16.49
CA SER A 263 21.80 -15.17 17.88
C SER A 263 20.65 -14.23 18.25
N GLY A 264 20.30 -14.18 19.54
CA GLY A 264 19.13 -13.45 20.05
C GLY A 264 19.07 -11.96 19.66
N ALA A 265 20.22 -11.32 19.44
CA ALA A 265 20.31 -9.92 19.03
C ALA A 265 19.79 -9.68 17.61
N GLN A 266 20.05 -10.61 16.67
CA GLN A 266 19.55 -10.51 15.30
C GLN A 266 18.04 -10.76 15.24
N ARG A 267 17.52 -11.66 16.08
CA ARG A 267 16.07 -11.86 16.23
C ARG A 267 15.39 -10.62 16.80
N ALA A 268 15.99 -9.96 17.79
CA ALA A 268 15.47 -8.71 18.35
C ALA A 268 15.50 -7.57 17.32
N LEU A 269 16.57 -7.46 16.53
CA LEU A 269 16.68 -6.47 15.45
C LEU A 269 15.66 -6.74 14.33
N LYS A 270 15.49 -8.01 13.92
CA LYS A 270 14.49 -8.42 12.92
C LYS A 270 13.07 -8.20 13.43
N PHE A 271 12.82 -8.47 14.71
CA PHE A 271 11.55 -8.15 15.37
C PHE A 271 11.32 -6.64 15.41
N ALA A 272 12.32 -5.84 15.77
CA ALA A 272 12.21 -4.38 15.77
C ALA A 272 11.95 -3.82 14.37
N LEU A 273 12.65 -4.31 13.34
CA LEU A 273 12.41 -3.92 11.95
C LEU A 273 11.03 -4.35 11.45
N ARG A 274 10.57 -5.55 11.81
CA ARG A 274 9.18 -5.98 11.55
C ARG A 274 8.17 -5.16 12.34
N ALA A 275 8.51 -4.77 13.57
CA ALA A 275 7.67 -3.93 14.43
C ALA A 275 7.54 -2.52 13.87
N ILE A 276 8.61 -1.99 13.26
CA ILE A 276 8.61 -0.72 12.52
C ILE A 276 7.80 -0.83 11.22
N ASP A 277 7.78 -2.00 10.58
CA ASP A 277 6.97 -2.27 9.39
C ASP A 277 5.48 -2.62 9.70
N PHE A 278 5.01 -2.42 10.94
CA PHE A 278 3.57 -2.53 11.25
C PHE A 278 2.76 -1.57 10.37
N GLY A 279 1.96 -2.16 9.48
CA GLY A 279 1.12 -1.44 8.50
C GLY A 279 1.32 -1.86 7.04
N SER A 280 2.30 -2.71 6.74
CA SER A 280 2.59 -3.20 5.37
C SER A 280 1.57 -4.14 4.74
N GLY A 281 0.58 -4.60 5.51
CA GLY A 281 -0.45 -5.50 5.00
C GLY A 281 0.01 -6.95 4.81
N VAL A 282 1.24 -7.30 5.21
CA VAL A 282 1.68 -8.71 5.34
C VAL A 282 0.76 -9.48 6.29
N GLU A 283 0.33 -8.83 7.38
CA GLU A 283 -0.64 -9.40 8.34
C GLU A 283 -2.10 -9.38 7.86
N ARG A 284 -2.37 -8.83 6.66
CA ARG A 284 -3.70 -8.79 6.03
C ARG A 284 -3.83 -9.68 4.79
N GLY A 285 -2.90 -10.63 4.62
CA GLY A 285 -3.02 -11.71 3.65
C GLY A 285 -2.15 -11.58 2.40
N GLN A 286 -1.11 -10.75 2.39
CA GLN A 286 0.01 -11.01 1.48
C GLN A 286 0.79 -12.22 2.03
N ARG A 287 0.27 -13.42 1.77
CA ARG A 287 1.14 -14.60 1.77
C ARG A 287 2.21 -14.34 0.71
N SER A 288 3.48 -14.46 1.08
CA SER A 288 4.55 -14.66 0.12
C SER A 288 4.11 -15.78 -0.84
N SER A 289 4.60 -15.77 -2.08
CA SER A 289 4.41 -16.86 -3.03
C SER A 289 4.98 -18.21 -2.56
N GLU A 290 5.39 -18.32 -1.29
CA GLU A 290 5.59 -19.60 -0.63
C GLU A 290 4.24 -20.29 -0.48
N LYS A 291 4.04 -21.33 -1.27
CA LYS A 291 3.02 -22.35 -1.03
C LYS A 291 2.98 -22.62 0.46
N THR A 292 1.83 -22.34 1.06
CA THR A 292 1.60 -22.51 2.50
C THR A 292 1.97 -23.96 2.84
N ALA A 293 2.56 -24.25 4.00
CA ALA A 293 2.92 -25.63 4.37
C ALA A 293 1.75 -26.64 4.17
N ILE A 294 0.53 -26.16 4.36
CA ILE A 294 -0.72 -26.88 4.10
C ILE A 294 -0.93 -27.18 2.60
N GLU A 295 -0.61 -26.25 1.70
CA GLU A 295 -0.70 -26.45 0.25
C GLU A 295 0.39 -27.41 -0.26
N ARG A 296 1.60 -27.39 0.32
CA ARG A 296 2.63 -28.40 0.03
C ARG A 296 2.18 -29.80 0.48
N GLN A 297 1.64 -29.91 1.69
CA GLN A 297 1.08 -31.17 2.19
C GLN A 297 -0.10 -31.67 1.35
N LEU A 298 -0.94 -30.75 0.85
CA LEU A 298 -2.04 -31.10 -0.03
C LEU A 298 -1.53 -31.60 -1.39
N GLU A 299 -0.58 -30.91 -2.01
CA GLU A 299 0.04 -31.35 -3.27
C GLU A 299 0.75 -32.70 -3.13
N GLU A 300 1.47 -32.92 -2.02
CA GLU A 300 2.09 -34.21 -1.72
C GLU A 300 1.06 -35.33 -1.56
N SER A 301 -0.06 -35.06 -0.87
CA SER A 301 -1.14 -36.04 -0.70
C SER A 301 -1.83 -36.39 -2.02
N ILE A 302 -2.03 -35.41 -2.90
CA ILE A 302 -2.63 -35.59 -4.22
C ILE A 302 -1.67 -36.37 -5.13
N ALA A 303 -0.39 -36.01 -5.12
CA ALA A 303 0.64 -36.73 -5.88
C ALA A 303 0.79 -38.19 -5.41
N ALA A 304 0.70 -38.44 -4.10
CA ALA A 304 0.71 -39.79 -3.54
C ALA A 304 -0.51 -40.62 -3.98
N GLN A 305 -1.72 -40.04 -3.95
CA GLN A 305 -2.93 -40.70 -4.44
C GLN A 305 -2.90 -40.99 -5.94
N ALA A 306 -2.36 -40.08 -6.75
CA ALA A 306 -2.19 -40.29 -8.19
C ALA A 306 -1.24 -41.46 -8.49
N ARG A 307 -0.12 -41.57 -7.75
CA ARG A 307 0.81 -42.69 -7.85
C ARG A 307 0.18 -44.02 -7.44
N ALA A 308 -0.62 -44.02 -6.37
CA ALA A 308 -1.32 -45.22 -5.91
C ALA A 308 -2.34 -45.72 -6.94
N LYS A 309 -3.13 -44.82 -7.56
CA LYS A 309 -4.07 -45.19 -8.63
C LYS A 309 -3.35 -45.70 -9.88
N ALA A 310 -2.23 -45.08 -10.26
CA ALA A 310 -1.44 -45.53 -11.41
C ALA A 310 -0.76 -46.90 -11.19
N ALA A 311 -0.46 -47.26 -9.93
CA ALA A 311 0.03 -48.59 -9.58
C ALA A 311 -1.09 -49.63 -9.64
N ALA A 312 -2.28 -49.33 -9.08
CA ALA A 312 -3.43 -50.23 -9.13
C ALA A 312 -3.90 -50.54 -10.56
N ALA A 313 -3.81 -49.57 -11.48
CA ALA A 313 -4.15 -49.76 -12.89
C ALA A 313 -3.13 -50.58 -13.72
N LYS A 314 -1.98 -50.93 -13.14
CA LYS A 314 -0.99 -51.82 -13.78
C LYS A 314 -1.12 -53.28 -13.36
N ASP A 315 -1.87 -53.54 -12.29
CA ASP A 315 -2.10 -54.89 -11.75
C ASP A 315 -3.43 -55.49 -12.25
N GLU A 316 -4.23 -54.73 -13.01
CA GLU A 316 -5.35 -55.21 -13.85
C GLU A 316 -4.89 -55.44 -15.29
#